data_AF-A0A183I840-F1
#
_entry.id   AF-A0A183I840-F1
#
_cell.length_a   1.000
_cell.length_b   1.000
_cell.length_c   1.000
_cell.angle_alpha   90.00
_cell.angle_beta   90.00
_cell.angle_gamma   90.00
#
_symmetry.space_group_name_H-M   'P 1'
#
loop_
_entity.id
_entity.type
_entity.pdbx_description
1 polymer ?
#
loop_
_entity_poly.entity_id
_entity_poly.type
_entity_poly.pdbx_seq_one_letter_code
_entity_poly.pdbx_strand_id
1 'polypeptide(L)'
;MRCVIDNAWIPSGSMIQSSSTQEKGIALELGLRIHDGFSNPLLAFDELKSPHNPIAHITFDFEMKCADDSCVLYFIEDAPSQSYYRILADFSGTQYYQSYSYPIVSPNPTQFLFVFIRSRSSTKEDVVTDRAFIYRINVTNVGEKSGGASTCLQCPKYNGKCVHCLVGEYISETVKF
;
A
#
# COMPACT_ATOMS: atom_id res chain seq x y z
N MET A 1 29.23 4.92 23.28
CA MET A 1 27.95 4.21 23.44
C MET A 1 27.23 4.30 22.10
N ARG A 2 27.15 3.20 21.33
CA ARG A 2 26.50 3.20 20.00
C ARG A 2 25.04 2.80 20.23
N CYS A 3 24.10 3.67 19.87
CA CYS A 3 22.69 3.27 19.79
C CYS A 3 22.58 2.23 18.67
N VAL A 4 22.29 0.98 19.04
CA VAL A 4 21.90 -0.04 18.07
C VAL A 4 20.52 0.38 17.58
N ILE A 5 20.41 0.69 16.29
CA ILE A 5 19.12 0.93 15.67
C ILE A 5 18.47 -0.44 15.51
N ASP A 6 17.34 -0.64 16.16
CA ASP A 6 16.57 -1.89 16.09
C ASP A 6 16.19 -2.24 14.64
N ASN A 7 15.80 -3.49 14.44
CA ASN A 7 15.36 -4.06 13.16
C ASN A 7 14.05 -3.39 12.71
N ALA A 8 14.17 -2.21 12.12
CA ALA A 8 13.04 -1.38 11.78
C ALA A 8 13.14 -0.79 10.38
N TRP A 9 11.97 -0.40 9.86
CA TRP A 9 11.83 0.57 8.79
C TRP A 9 11.64 1.96 9.42
N ILE A 10 12.45 2.93 8.99
CA ILE A 10 12.58 4.23 9.63
C ILE A 10 12.08 5.32 8.69
N PRO A 11 11.04 6.08 9.08
CA PRO A 11 10.65 7.29 8.37
C PRO A 11 11.78 8.32 8.38
N SER A 12 12.14 8.84 7.22
CA SER A 12 13.25 9.77 7.03
C SER A 12 12.89 10.81 5.96
N GLY A 13 12.24 11.89 6.36
CA GLY A 13 11.79 12.95 5.44
C GLY A 13 10.66 12.47 4.55
N SER A 14 10.88 12.42 3.24
CA SER A 14 9.89 12.02 2.23
C SER A 14 9.94 10.53 1.88
N MET A 15 10.56 9.70 2.71
CA MET A 15 10.70 8.26 2.45
C MET A 15 10.73 7.46 3.76
N ILE A 16 10.47 6.17 3.66
CA ILE A 16 10.71 5.17 4.70
C ILE A 16 11.87 4.30 4.21
N GLN A 17 12.89 4.08 5.03
CA GLN A 17 14.07 3.29 4.65
C GLN A 17 14.34 2.15 5.63
N SER A 18 14.93 1.07 5.15
CA SER A 18 15.40 -0.01 6.03
C SER A 18 16.56 0.47 6.92
N SER A 19 16.57 0.02 8.18
CA SER A 19 17.62 0.38 9.15
C SER A 19 18.99 -0.18 8.76
N SER A 20 20.05 0.49 9.22
CA SER A 20 21.43 0.01 9.11
C SER A 20 21.87 -0.84 10.31
N THR A 21 20.96 -1.66 10.86
CA THR A 21 21.25 -2.61 11.95
C THR A 21 22.45 -3.50 11.61
N GLN A 22 23.24 -3.91 12.61
CA GLN A 22 24.39 -4.80 12.41
C GLN A 22 24.02 -6.28 12.51
N GLU A 23 22.76 -6.59 12.82
CA GLU A 23 22.28 -7.95 12.86
C GLU A 23 22.30 -8.58 11.46
N LYS A 24 22.76 -9.83 11.41
CA LYS A 24 22.87 -10.66 10.20
C LYS A 24 21.75 -11.72 10.21
N GLY A 25 21.32 -12.15 9.02
CA GLY A 25 20.32 -13.20 8.82
C GLY A 25 18.89 -12.76 9.14
N ILE A 26 18.64 -11.46 9.22
CA ILE A 26 17.33 -10.92 9.58
C ILE A 26 16.56 -10.43 8.35
N ALA A 27 15.23 -10.48 8.45
CA ALA A 27 14.32 -9.84 7.52
C ALA A 27 13.78 -8.56 8.15
N LEU A 28 13.81 -7.46 7.40
CA LEU A 28 13.25 -6.18 7.83
C LEU A 28 11.86 -6.03 7.22
N GLU A 29 10.83 -6.07 8.07
CA GLU A 29 9.43 -6.12 7.65
C GLU A 29 8.71 -4.78 7.88
N LEU A 30 8.00 -4.31 6.86
CA LEU A 30 7.05 -3.20 6.95
C LEU A 30 5.66 -3.70 6.56
N GLY A 31 4.73 -3.64 7.49
CA GLY A 31 3.34 -4.07 7.28
C GLY A 31 2.39 -2.92 7.00
N LEU A 32 1.54 -3.08 5.99
CA LEU A 32 0.39 -2.24 5.69
C LEU A 32 -0.88 -3.07 5.84
N ARG A 33 -1.63 -2.80 6.92
CA ARG A 33 -2.86 -3.53 7.23
C ARG A 33 -4.09 -2.79 6.72
N ILE A 34 -4.92 -3.48 5.93
CA ILE A 34 -6.19 -2.97 5.40
C ILE A 34 -7.33 -3.68 6.15
N HIS A 35 -7.92 -2.98 7.11
CA HIS A 35 -8.92 -3.55 8.03
C HIS A 35 -10.29 -3.75 7.38
N ASP A 36 -10.71 -2.80 6.55
CA ASP A 36 -12.08 -2.72 6.02
C ASP A 36 -12.22 -3.39 4.64
N GLY A 37 -11.13 -3.94 4.11
CA GLY A 37 -11.09 -4.52 2.76
C GLY A 37 -11.24 -3.46 1.66
N PHE A 38 -11.81 -3.87 0.53
CA PHE A 38 -11.89 -3.08 -0.68
C PHE A 38 -13.30 -3.04 -1.27
N SER A 39 -13.71 -1.86 -1.75
CA SER A 39 -15.00 -1.64 -2.37
C SER A 39 -14.89 -0.68 -3.56
N ASN A 40 -15.20 -1.17 -4.75
CA ASN A 40 -15.25 -0.37 -5.97
C ASN A 40 -16.71 -0.27 -6.46
N PRO A 41 -17.40 0.87 -6.25
CA PRO A 41 -18.79 1.03 -6.65
C PRO A 41 -18.97 1.14 -8.17
N LEU A 42 -17.88 1.32 -8.93
CA LEU A 42 -17.91 1.39 -10.39
C LEU A 42 -17.76 0.01 -11.05
N LEU A 43 -17.40 -1.03 -10.29
CA LEU A 43 -17.45 -2.41 -10.80
C LEU A 43 -18.90 -2.87 -10.83
N ALA A 44 -19.39 -3.23 -12.02
CA ALA A 44 -20.74 -3.77 -12.16
C ALA A 44 -20.88 -5.11 -11.41
N PHE A 45 -22.06 -5.37 -10.85
CA PHE A 45 -22.33 -6.57 -10.04
C PHE A 45 -22.13 -7.89 -10.79
N ASP A 46 -22.21 -7.87 -12.11
CA ASP A 46 -22.11 -9.00 -13.03
C ASP A 46 -20.71 -9.16 -13.66
N GLU A 47 -19.80 -8.22 -13.44
CA GLU A 47 -18.44 -8.31 -13.96
C GLU A 47 -17.55 -9.19 -13.09
N LEU A 48 -16.86 -10.13 -13.74
CA LEU A 48 -15.86 -10.98 -13.10
C LEU A 48 -14.65 -10.15 -12.67
N LYS A 49 -14.45 -10.07 -11.36
CA LYS A 49 -13.23 -9.50 -10.77
C LYS A 49 -12.02 -10.30 -11.26
N SER A 50 -11.07 -9.62 -11.89
CA SER A 50 -9.86 -10.23 -12.45
C SER A 50 -8.68 -9.25 -12.39
N PRO A 51 -7.43 -9.68 -12.62
CA PRO A 51 -6.31 -8.75 -12.72
C PRO A 51 -6.48 -7.67 -13.80
N HIS A 52 -7.31 -7.93 -14.83
CA HIS A 52 -7.65 -6.96 -15.87
C HIS A 52 -8.83 -6.05 -15.50
N ASN A 53 -9.60 -6.41 -14.48
CA ASN A 53 -10.69 -5.62 -13.92
C ASN A 53 -10.68 -5.69 -12.37
N PRO A 54 -9.67 -5.07 -11.73
CA PRO A 54 -9.45 -5.23 -10.30
C PRO A 54 -10.35 -4.33 -9.46
N ILE A 55 -10.57 -4.73 -8.20
CA ILE A 55 -11.34 -3.92 -7.23
C ILE A 55 -10.52 -2.78 -6.65
N ALA A 56 -9.20 -2.93 -6.58
CA ALA A 56 -8.29 -1.91 -6.07
C ALA A 56 -6.90 -2.07 -6.71
N HIS A 57 -6.05 -1.08 -6.49
CA HIS A 57 -4.63 -1.16 -6.81
C HIS A 57 -3.82 -0.76 -5.58
N ILE A 58 -2.70 -1.44 -5.39
CA ILE A 58 -1.61 -0.96 -4.55
C ILE A 58 -0.43 -0.61 -5.45
N THR A 59 0.02 0.64 -5.34
CA THR A 59 1.17 1.16 -6.07
C THR A 59 2.19 1.67 -5.07
N PHE A 60 3.45 1.32 -5.25
CA PHE A 60 4.53 1.86 -4.44
C PHE A 60 5.74 2.26 -5.29
N ASP A 61 6.37 3.35 -4.85
CA ASP A 61 7.58 3.87 -5.46
C ASP A 61 8.75 3.55 -4.56
N PHE A 62 9.80 2.92 -5.09
CA PHE A 62 10.90 2.40 -4.30
C PHE A 62 12.24 2.45 -5.03
N GLU A 63 13.30 2.29 -4.24
CA GLU A 63 14.68 2.14 -4.69
C GLU A 63 15.38 1.12 -3.77
N MET A 64 16.34 0.37 -4.31
CA MET A 64 17.23 -0.49 -3.54
C MET A 64 18.67 -0.16 -3.89
N LYS A 65 19.50 0.05 -2.86
CA LYS A 65 20.95 0.22 -3.01
C LYS A 65 21.61 -0.95 -2.34
N CYS A 66 22.26 -1.79 -3.13
CA CYS A 66 22.90 -2.99 -2.64
C CYS A 66 24.33 -3.11 -3.13
N ALA A 67 25.19 -3.65 -2.28
CA ALA A 67 26.58 -3.93 -2.59
C ALA A 67 26.71 -5.00 -3.69
N ASP A 68 25.76 -5.94 -3.74
CA ASP A 68 25.67 -6.95 -4.80
C ASP A 68 24.21 -7.33 -5.14
N ASP A 69 24.04 -8.41 -5.89
CA ASP A 69 22.76 -8.94 -6.35
C ASP A 69 22.02 -9.83 -5.33
N SER A 70 22.58 -10.03 -4.14
CA SER A 70 22.05 -10.98 -3.16
C SER A 70 20.97 -10.41 -2.25
N CYS A 71 20.90 -9.08 -2.15
CA CYS A 71 19.81 -8.40 -1.46
C CYS A 71 18.50 -8.60 -2.22
N VAL A 72 17.39 -8.58 -1.49
CA VAL A 72 16.06 -8.75 -2.06
C VAL A 72 15.04 -7.93 -1.30
N LEU A 73 14.07 -7.38 -2.03
CA LEU A 73 12.82 -6.86 -1.49
C LEU A 73 11.68 -7.76 -1.97
N TYR A 74 10.96 -8.37 -1.03
CA TYR A 74 9.73 -9.09 -1.29
C TYR A 74 8.53 -8.20 -1.02
N PHE A 75 7.54 -8.29 -1.91
CA PHE A 75 6.20 -7.76 -1.70
C PHE A 75 5.24 -8.94 -1.53
N ILE A 76 4.62 -9.04 -0.36
CA ILE A 76 3.87 -10.22 0.08
C ILE A 76 2.45 -9.81 0.49
N GLU A 77 1.49 -10.68 0.19
CA GLU A 77 0.13 -10.64 0.75
C GLU A 77 0.00 -11.67 1.88
N ASP A 78 -0.42 -11.19 3.04
CA ASP A 78 -0.82 -11.95 4.21
C ASP A 78 -2.33 -11.77 4.43
N ALA A 79 -3.10 -12.69 3.86
CA ALA A 79 -4.56 -12.67 3.96
C ALA A 79 -5.02 -13.58 5.11
N PRO A 80 -5.87 -13.12 6.05
CA PRO A 80 -6.32 -13.92 7.19
C PRO A 80 -7.00 -15.25 6.81
N SER A 81 -7.57 -15.30 5.60
CA SER A 81 -8.25 -16.48 5.06
C SER A 81 -7.31 -17.52 4.44
N GLN A 82 -6.01 -17.23 4.32
CA GLN A 82 -5.00 -18.12 3.74
C GLN A 82 -4.05 -18.63 4.82
N SER A 83 -3.69 -19.91 4.76
CA SER A 83 -2.75 -20.52 5.72
C SER A 83 -1.28 -20.27 5.40
N TYR A 84 -0.99 -19.53 4.33
CA TYR A 84 0.36 -19.26 3.85
C TYR A 84 0.48 -17.85 3.27
N TYR A 85 1.68 -17.27 3.41
CA TYR A 85 2.05 -16.00 2.77
C TYR A 85 2.14 -16.16 1.26
N ARG A 86 1.57 -15.21 0.51
CA ARG A 86 1.66 -15.20 -0.94
C ARG A 86 2.65 -14.14 -1.40
N ILE A 87 3.76 -14.56 -2.00
CA ILE A 87 4.71 -13.64 -2.65
C ILE A 87 4.05 -13.08 -3.91
N LEU A 88 3.86 -11.77 -3.96
CA LEU A 88 3.29 -11.06 -5.10
C LEU A 88 4.36 -10.60 -6.08
N ALA A 89 5.51 -10.17 -5.57
CA ALA A 89 6.68 -9.79 -6.35
C ALA A 89 7.98 -9.91 -5.54
N ASP A 90 9.10 -10.05 -6.24
CA ASP A 90 10.44 -9.94 -5.68
C ASP A 90 11.34 -9.06 -6.56
N PHE A 91 12.23 -8.31 -5.91
CA PHE A 91 13.19 -7.44 -6.57
C PHE A 91 14.57 -7.73 -6.02
N SER A 92 15.55 -8.00 -6.88
CA SER A 92 16.87 -8.47 -6.47
C SER A 92 17.95 -7.45 -6.83
N GLY A 93 18.95 -7.32 -5.96
CA GLY A 93 20.08 -6.40 -6.18
C GLY A 93 19.69 -4.93 -6.17
N THR A 94 20.56 -4.11 -6.76
CA THR A 94 20.30 -2.67 -6.90
C THR A 94 19.15 -2.41 -7.86
N GLN A 95 18.17 -1.65 -7.40
CA GLN A 95 17.01 -1.22 -8.15
C GLN A 95 16.98 0.31 -8.14
N TYR A 96 17.03 0.93 -9.30
CA TYR A 96 16.86 2.38 -9.40
C TYR A 96 15.42 2.77 -9.04
N TYR A 97 15.21 4.06 -8.79
CA TYR A 97 13.88 4.60 -8.51
C TYR A 97 12.87 4.11 -9.57
N GLN A 98 11.86 3.38 -9.13
CA GLN A 98 10.81 2.87 -9.98
C GLN A 98 9.48 2.75 -9.22
N SER A 99 8.40 2.60 -9.98
CA SER A 99 7.04 2.43 -9.46
C SER A 99 6.53 1.05 -9.85
N TYR A 100 6.02 0.29 -8.88
CA TYR A 100 5.38 -1.00 -9.10
C TYR A 100 3.90 -0.91 -8.70
N SER A 101 3.03 -1.47 -9.52
CA SER A 101 1.58 -1.50 -9.29
C SER A 101 1.07 -2.93 -9.36
N TYR A 102 0.28 -3.32 -8.35
CA TYR A 102 -0.34 -4.64 -8.25
C TYR A 102 -1.87 -4.52 -8.24
N PRO A 103 -2.59 -5.26 -9.12
CA PRO A 103 -4.05 -5.30 -9.13
C PRO A 103 -4.59 -6.19 -8.01
N ILE A 104 -5.47 -5.64 -7.18
CA ILE A 104 -6.14 -6.35 -6.09
C ILE A 104 -7.50 -6.82 -6.58
N VAL A 105 -7.77 -8.12 -6.44
CA VAL A 105 -9.00 -8.77 -6.93
C VAL A 105 -9.94 -9.14 -5.78
N SER A 106 -9.37 -9.48 -4.61
CA SER A 106 -10.14 -9.84 -3.41
C SER A 106 -10.71 -8.59 -2.74
N PRO A 107 -12.00 -8.58 -2.36
CA PRO A 107 -12.58 -7.51 -1.56
C PRO A 107 -12.23 -7.62 -0.07
N ASN A 108 -11.66 -8.73 0.38
CA ASN A 108 -11.50 -9.02 1.80
C ASN A 108 -10.40 -8.18 2.45
N PRO A 109 -10.48 -7.93 3.78
CA PRO A 109 -9.37 -7.40 4.55
C PRO A 109 -8.09 -8.21 4.33
N THR A 110 -6.96 -7.50 4.23
CA THR A 110 -5.66 -8.10 3.93
C THR A 110 -4.53 -7.30 4.55
N GLN A 111 -3.36 -7.90 4.66
CA GLN A 111 -2.13 -7.23 5.06
C GLN A 111 -1.09 -7.38 3.95
N PHE A 112 -0.49 -6.27 3.55
CA PHE A 112 0.65 -6.28 2.65
C PHE A 112 1.94 -6.12 3.45
N LEU A 113 2.95 -6.91 3.10
CA LEU A 113 4.26 -6.88 3.73
C LEU A 113 5.33 -6.51 2.70
N PHE A 114 6.18 -5.55 3.06
CA PHE A 114 7.42 -5.25 2.37
C PHE A 114 8.56 -5.83 3.20
N VAL A 115 9.24 -6.85 2.68
CA VAL A 115 10.25 -7.60 3.41
C VAL A 115 11.58 -7.45 2.71
N PHE A 116 12.50 -6.71 3.33
CA PHE A 116 13.85 -6.52 2.81
C PHE A 116 14.83 -7.45 3.52
N ILE A 117 15.59 -8.22 2.74
CA ILE A 117 16.66 -9.10 3.22
C ILE A 117 17.95 -8.69 2.51
N ARG A 118 19.04 -8.54 3.26
CA ARG A 118 20.32 -8.07 2.72
C ARG A 118 21.08 -9.13 1.95
N SER A 119 20.99 -10.39 2.36
CA SER A 119 21.46 -11.51 1.54
C SER A 119 20.55 -12.73 1.65
N ARG A 120 20.12 -13.25 0.50
CA ARG A 120 19.46 -14.57 0.43
C ARG A 120 20.44 -15.74 0.47
N SER A 121 21.74 -15.47 0.31
CA SER A 121 22.74 -16.53 0.19
C SER A 121 23.32 -16.88 1.55
N SER A 122 23.43 -18.17 1.84
CA SER A 122 24.17 -18.65 3.01
C SER A 122 25.69 -18.44 2.88
N THR A 123 26.19 -18.07 1.69
CA THR A 123 27.62 -17.87 1.41
C THR A 123 28.01 -16.41 1.27
N LYS A 124 27.05 -15.50 1.06
CA LYS A 124 27.32 -14.06 0.96
C LYS A 124 26.95 -13.39 2.28
N GLU A 125 27.74 -12.42 2.70
CA GLU A 125 27.50 -11.73 3.96
C GLU A 125 26.43 -10.63 3.80
N ASP A 126 25.63 -10.41 4.84
CA ASP A 126 24.77 -9.23 4.90
C ASP A 126 25.62 -7.97 5.00
N VAL A 127 25.48 -7.09 4.00
CA VAL A 127 26.21 -5.84 3.96
C VAL A 127 25.35 -4.74 4.60
N VAL A 128 25.85 -4.14 5.68
CA VAL A 128 25.10 -3.13 6.47
C VAL A 128 24.75 -1.86 5.68
N THR A 129 25.43 -1.62 4.56
CA THR A 129 25.12 -0.52 3.64
C THR A 129 23.93 -0.79 2.74
N ASP A 130 23.48 -2.04 2.63
CA ASP A 130 22.35 -2.43 1.79
C ASP A 130 21.05 -1.88 2.37
N ARG A 131 20.31 -1.17 1.53
CA ARG A 131 19.12 -0.44 1.93
C ARG A 131 18.03 -0.52 0.88
N ALA A 132 16.80 -0.59 1.37
CA ALA A 132 15.60 -0.36 0.59
C ALA A 132 14.95 0.95 1.05
N PHE A 133 14.41 1.69 0.10
CA PHE A 133 13.75 2.97 0.29
C PHE A 133 12.37 2.88 -0.35
N ILE A 134 11.34 3.29 0.38
CA ILE A 134 9.97 3.41 -0.14
C ILE A 134 9.57 4.87 -0.01
N TYR A 135 9.27 5.50 -1.14
CA TYR A 135 8.96 6.93 -1.24
C TYR A 135 7.45 7.20 -1.16
N ARG A 136 6.65 6.28 -1.70
CA ARG A 136 5.20 6.39 -1.74
C ARG A 136 4.59 5.00 -1.67
N ILE A 137 3.51 4.86 -0.92
CA ILE A 137 2.58 3.73 -1.01
C ILE A 137 1.20 4.33 -1.18
N ASN A 138 0.51 3.94 -2.25
CA ASN A 138 -0.84 4.38 -2.56
C ASN A 138 -1.73 3.15 -2.73
N VAL A 139 -2.86 3.14 -2.04
CA VAL A 139 -3.85 2.06 -2.13
C VAL A 139 -5.21 2.67 -2.45
N THR A 140 -5.84 2.18 -3.51
CA THR A 140 -7.16 2.69 -3.92
C THR A 140 -8.29 1.89 -3.30
N ASN A 141 -9.49 2.49 -3.25
CA ASN A 141 -10.75 1.81 -2.93
C ASN A 141 -10.77 1.07 -1.58
N VAL A 142 -10.01 1.55 -0.59
CA VAL A 142 -10.03 1.02 0.79
C VAL A 142 -11.36 1.40 1.46
N GLY A 143 -12.07 0.42 2.03
CA GLY A 143 -13.29 0.63 2.79
C GLY A 143 -14.44 -0.30 2.40
N GLU A 144 -15.41 -0.45 3.31
CA GLU A 144 -16.55 -1.37 3.14
C GLU A 144 -17.66 -0.82 2.21
N LYS A 145 -17.88 0.50 2.22
CA LYS A 145 -19.02 1.15 1.55
C LYS A 145 -18.51 2.24 0.63
N SER A 146 -18.58 1.97 -0.67
CA SER A 146 -18.40 2.95 -1.73
C SER A 146 -17.06 3.68 -1.65
N GLY A 147 -16.02 3.12 -2.28
CA GLY A 147 -14.67 3.69 -2.39
C GLY A 147 -14.55 5.06 -3.10
N GLY A 148 -15.61 5.87 -3.12
CA GLY A 148 -15.64 7.26 -3.57
C GLY A 148 -16.60 8.07 -2.69
N ALA A 149 -16.04 9.10 -2.04
CA ALA A 149 -16.70 10.01 -1.08
C ALA A 149 -17.41 9.29 0.09
N SER A 150 -16.82 9.39 1.29
CA SER A 150 -17.37 8.84 2.54
C SER A 150 -18.77 9.36 2.89
N THR A 151 -19.20 10.47 2.26
CA THR A 151 -20.52 11.08 2.43
C THR A 151 -20.93 11.82 1.15
N CYS A 152 -22.15 11.62 0.67
CA CYS A 152 -22.77 12.57 -0.26
C CYS A 152 -23.18 13.82 0.52
N LEU A 153 -22.88 15.02 0.02
CA LEU A 153 -23.50 16.24 0.52
C LEU A 153 -25.01 16.11 0.37
N GLN A 154 -25.77 16.41 1.44
CA GLN A 154 -27.22 16.44 1.31
C GLN A 154 -27.61 17.53 0.31
N CYS A 155 -28.36 17.13 -0.71
CA CYS A 155 -28.95 18.09 -1.65
C CYS A 155 -29.92 19.02 -0.88
N PRO A 156 -30.02 20.30 -1.27
CA PRO A 156 -31.12 21.13 -0.80
C PRO A 156 -32.45 20.50 -1.20
N LYS A 157 -33.34 20.31 -0.21
CA LYS A 157 -34.64 19.67 -0.40
C LYS A 157 -35.76 20.71 -0.40
N TYR A 158 -36.63 20.65 -1.39
CA TYR A 158 -37.92 21.35 -1.40
C TYR A 158 -39.02 20.30 -1.57
N ASN A 159 -40.02 20.30 -0.69
CA ASN A 159 -41.05 19.24 -0.63
C ASN A 159 -40.47 17.82 -0.58
N GLY A 160 -39.37 17.62 0.14
CA GLY A 160 -38.74 16.31 0.34
C GLY A 160 -37.97 15.77 -0.88
N LYS A 161 -37.92 16.49 -2.00
CA LYS A 161 -37.14 16.12 -3.19
C LYS A 161 -35.93 17.04 -3.35
N CYS A 162 -34.83 16.50 -3.87
CA CYS A 162 -33.68 17.32 -4.27
C CYS A 162 -34.11 18.31 -5.35
N VAL A 163 -33.74 19.57 -5.19
CA VAL A 163 -33.96 20.61 -6.21
C VAL A 163 -32.64 21.06 -6.82
N HIS A 164 -32.68 21.40 -8.11
CA HIS A 164 -31.58 22.04 -8.80
C HIS A 164 -31.63 23.55 -8.54
N CYS A 165 -30.46 24.18 -8.39
CA CYS A 165 -30.36 25.65 -8.38
C CYS A 165 -30.79 26.20 -9.75
N LEU A 166 -31.55 27.29 -9.73
CA LEU A 166 -31.87 28.01 -10.96
C LEU A 166 -30.61 28.69 -11.52
N VAL A 167 -30.65 29.09 -12.79
CA VAL A 167 -29.54 29.79 -13.44
C VAL A 167 -29.25 31.08 -12.67
N GLY A 168 -28.03 31.19 -12.14
CA GLY A 168 -27.58 32.34 -11.34
C GLY A 168 -27.65 32.16 -9.82
N GLU A 169 -28.16 31.02 -9.33
CA GLU A 169 -28.17 30.70 -7.90
C GLU A 169 -27.03 29.74 -7.52
N TYR A 170 -26.62 29.77 -6.25
CA TYR A 170 -25.59 28.88 -5.69
C TYR A 170 -26.05 28.29 -4.34
N ILE A 171 -25.49 27.14 -3.97
CA ILE A 171 -25.72 26.51 -2.67
C ILE A 171 -24.77 27.16 -1.66
N SER A 172 -25.30 27.87 -0.66
CA SER A 172 -24.54 28.41 0.47
C SER A 172 -24.57 27.42 1.64
N GLU A 173 -23.40 27.01 2.14
CA GLU A 173 -23.25 26.13 3.30
C GLU A 173 -23.66 26.85 4.60
N THR A 174 -24.95 27.05 4.84
CA THR A 174 -25.42 27.69 6.08
C THR A 174 -26.63 27.02 6.69
N VAL A 175 -26.64 25.68 6.81
CA VAL A 175 -27.42 25.05 7.90
C VAL A 175 -26.70 23.81 8.41
N LYS A 176 -26.09 23.92 9.60
CA LYS A 176 -25.84 22.77 10.46
C LYS A 176 -27.20 22.22 10.91
N PHE A 177 -27.46 20.95 10.66
CA PHE A 177 -28.53 20.20 11.32
C PHE A 177 -27.89 19.23 12.32
#